data_AF-A0A4Q5T9X8-F1
#
_entry.id   AF-A0A4Q5T9X8-F1
#
_cell.length_a   1.000
_cell.length_b   1.000
_cell.length_c   1.000
_cell.angle_alpha   90.00
_cell.angle_beta   90.00
_cell.angle_gamma   90.00
#
_symmetry.space_group_name_H-M   'P 1'
#
loop_
_entity.id
_entity.type
_entity.pdbx_description
1 polymer ?
#
loop_
_entity_poly.entity_id
_entity_poly.type
_entity_poly.pdbx_seq_one_letter_code
_entity_poly.pdbx_strand_id
1 'polypeptide(L)'
;MSKRSILLLIYLLGIAIVPAFSQKAVKQVIKAVEIRDSSFLFGEKFYRVYHSEPFVIYQSQYLFNSFAVRPSYDSTTHQDTLRSDLEKSEWRSYYFVFHKDSSHGLRFEQGGSDYNQRFQVDSLLQKIIGTNNYEGILSGKPDTAIWNDNKTTLKEVYIGKPQKDTLTASLVLYFSSRMNHISESLNQKLDSAKRLKLYRVEILTNDFYSKKDNQLWPAMKISTTLKDIAVDNPTELLTYIDRYKSYYLQARTLTKE
;
A
#
# COMPACT_ATOMS: atom_id res chain seq x y z
N MET A 1 -23.74 73.30 36.04
CA MET A 1 -23.30 72.87 34.68
C MET A 1 -23.09 71.36 34.69
N SER A 2 -23.72 70.69 33.72
CA SER A 2 -24.11 69.28 33.73
C SER A 2 -22.99 68.30 33.36
N LYS A 3 -22.71 67.33 34.25
CA LYS A 3 -21.92 66.11 33.98
C LYS A 3 -22.85 64.96 33.60
N ARG A 4 -23.38 64.95 32.37
CA ARG A 4 -24.14 63.80 31.82
C ARG A 4 -24.00 63.79 30.30
N SER A 5 -22.94 63.21 29.74
CA SER A 5 -22.88 62.94 28.28
C SER A 5 -21.79 61.97 27.81
N ILE A 6 -21.03 61.28 28.67
CA ILE A 6 -19.98 60.35 28.21
C ILE A 6 -20.16 58.99 28.87
N LEU A 7 -21.26 58.32 28.57
CA LEU A 7 -21.51 56.94 29.02
C LEU A 7 -22.58 56.27 28.14
N LEU A 8 -22.52 56.48 26.82
CA LEU A 8 -23.50 55.88 25.91
C LEU A 8 -22.99 55.67 24.47
N LEU A 9 -21.70 55.33 24.31
CA LEU A 9 -21.15 55.01 22.98
C LEU A 9 -20.22 53.78 22.93
N ILE A 10 -20.26 52.91 23.94
CA ILE A 10 -19.48 51.64 23.94
C ILE A 10 -20.39 50.41 23.76
N TYR A 11 -21.71 50.56 23.87
CA TYR A 11 -22.65 49.44 23.74
C TYR A 11 -23.15 49.14 22.31
N LEU A 12 -22.76 49.94 21.32
CA LEU A 12 -23.21 49.80 19.91
C LEU A 12 -22.14 49.26 18.95
N LEU A 13 -20.91 49.03 19.42
CA LEU A 13 -19.91 48.24 18.70
C LEU A 13 -19.96 46.83 19.28
N GLY A 14 -20.95 46.06 18.82
CA GLY A 14 -21.01 44.61 18.98
C GLY A 14 -19.88 43.92 18.21
N ILE A 15 -18.63 44.25 18.55
CA ILE A 15 -17.47 43.46 18.19
C ILE A 15 -17.57 42.23 19.09
N ALA A 16 -18.30 41.22 18.60
CA ALA A 16 -18.13 39.88 19.11
C ALA A 16 -16.65 39.55 18.96
N ILE A 17 -15.91 39.64 20.07
CA ILE A 17 -14.58 39.08 20.19
C ILE A 17 -14.81 37.57 20.08
N VAL A 18 -14.84 37.07 18.84
CA VAL A 18 -14.78 35.64 18.58
C VAL A 18 -13.45 35.24 19.21
N PRO A 19 -13.45 34.44 20.30
CA PRO A 19 -12.21 33.97 20.85
C PRO A 19 -11.49 33.27 19.71
N ALA A 20 -10.31 33.77 19.35
CA ALA A 20 -9.44 33.12 18.40
C ALA A 20 -9.15 31.74 19.00
N PHE A 21 -9.97 30.75 18.62
CA PHE A 21 -9.72 29.36 18.88
C PHE A 21 -8.40 29.10 18.16
N SER A 22 -7.32 29.23 18.92
CA SER A 22 -6.02 28.72 18.54
C SER A 22 -6.24 27.23 18.36
N GLN A 23 -6.62 26.85 17.14
CA GLN A 23 -6.56 25.49 16.68
C GLN A 23 -5.08 25.14 16.76
N LYS A 24 -4.65 24.65 17.92
CA LYS A 24 -3.42 23.88 18.02
C LYS A 24 -3.59 22.80 16.99
N ALA A 25 -2.98 23.00 15.82
CA ALA A 25 -2.99 22.04 14.75
C ALA A 25 -2.46 20.75 15.36
N VAL A 26 -3.37 19.80 15.62
CA VAL A 26 -2.99 18.48 16.10
C VAL A 26 -2.11 17.93 15.00
N LYS A 27 -0.80 17.83 15.29
CA LYS A 27 0.18 17.35 14.32
C LYS A 27 -0.28 15.97 13.87
N GLN A 28 -0.76 15.87 12.63
CA GLN A 28 -1.21 14.59 12.09
C GLN A 28 -0.02 13.65 12.07
N VAL A 29 -0.14 12.55 12.81
CA VAL A 29 0.89 11.51 12.86
C VAL A 29 0.63 10.58 11.69
N ILE A 30 1.61 10.50 10.78
CA ILE A 30 1.57 9.55 9.68
C ILE A 30 2.32 8.29 10.12
N LYS A 31 1.68 7.13 10.01
CA LYS A 31 2.33 5.81 10.14
C LYS A 31 2.48 5.20 8.76
N ALA A 32 3.52 4.41 8.55
CA ALA A 32 3.77 3.79 7.26
C ALA A 32 4.12 2.32 7.39
N VAL A 33 3.59 1.53 6.46
CA VAL A 33 3.85 0.11 6.35
C VAL A 33 4.21 -0.18 4.90
N GLU A 34 5.19 -1.04 4.70
CA GLU A 34 5.59 -1.49 3.37
C GLU A 34 5.34 -2.98 3.23
N ILE A 35 4.74 -3.37 2.12
CA ILE A 35 4.56 -4.76 1.75
C ILE A 35 5.39 -5.02 0.51
N ARG A 36 6.31 -5.97 0.61
CA ARG A 36 7.21 -6.38 -0.47
C ARG A 36 6.88 -7.81 -0.87
N ASP A 37 6.59 -7.99 -2.14
CA ASP A 37 6.49 -9.28 -2.80
C ASP A 37 7.73 -9.51 -3.65
N SER A 38 8.46 -10.57 -3.36
CA SER A 38 9.52 -11.08 -4.23
C SER A 38 9.02 -12.29 -4.97
N SER A 39 9.01 -12.21 -6.29
CA SER A 39 8.73 -13.34 -7.17
C SER A 39 9.74 -13.34 -8.31
N PHE A 40 10.29 -14.50 -8.63
CA PHE A 40 11.20 -14.64 -9.77
C PHE A 40 10.51 -14.29 -11.11
N LEU A 41 9.18 -14.45 -11.21
CA LEU A 41 8.42 -14.19 -12.43
C LEU A 41 8.09 -12.71 -12.64
N PHE A 42 7.87 -11.99 -11.55
CA PHE A 42 7.29 -10.64 -11.58
C PHE A 42 8.21 -9.56 -11.02
N GLY A 43 9.43 -9.93 -10.62
CA GLY A 43 10.37 -9.06 -9.94
C GLY A 43 9.95 -8.73 -8.51
N GLU A 44 10.66 -7.78 -7.91
CA GLU A 44 10.27 -7.20 -6.64
C GLU A 44 9.15 -6.18 -6.88
N LYS A 45 8.02 -6.39 -6.24
CA LYS A 45 6.92 -5.43 -6.18
C LYS A 45 6.80 -4.97 -4.75
N PHE A 46 6.58 -3.68 -4.56
CA PHE A 46 6.21 -3.19 -3.26
C PHE A 46 5.17 -2.10 -3.37
N TYR A 47 4.35 -2.03 -2.34
CA TYR A 47 3.45 -0.92 -2.12
C TYR A 47 3.56 -0.49 -0.68
N ARG A 48 3.41 0.81 -0.47
CA ARG A 48 3.44 1.43 0.85
C ARG A 48 2.07 1.92 1.20
N VAL A 49 1.73 1.79 2.46
CA VAL A 49 0.46 2.24 3.01
C VAL A 49 0.74 3.19 4.13
N TYR A 50 0.22 4.40 3.97
CA TYR A 50 0.35 5.46 4.93
C TYR A 50 -1.00 5.72 5.60
N HIS A 51 -1.00 5.80 6.92
CA HIS A 51 -2.17 6.11 7.72
C HIS A 51 -2.03 7.49 8.31
N SER A 52 -3.00 8.35 8.05
CA SER A 52 -3.15 9.66 8.67
C SER A 52 -4.62 9.84 9.00
N GLU A 53 -5.03 9.46 10.21
CA GLU A 53 -6.45 9.34 10.56
C GLU A 53 -7.26 10.60 10.18
N PRO A 54 -8.41 10.45 9.50
CA PRO A 54 -9.11 9.21 9.11
C PRO A 54 -8.77 8.70 7.69
N PHE A 55 -7.64 9.12 7.12
CA PHE A 55 -7.24 8.84 5.74
C PHE A 55 -6.25 7.69 5.63
N VAL A 56 -6.31 7.00 4.50
CA VAL A 56 -5.35 6.00 4.05
C VAL A 56 -4.81 6.40 2.68
N ILE A 57 -3.51 6.25 2.49
CA ILE A 57 -2.81 6.54 1.24
C ILE A 57 -2.08 5.27 0.81
N TYR A 58 -2.38 4.76 -0.38
CA TYR A 58 -1.60 3.74 -1.04
C TYR A 58 -0.61 4.37 -2.00
N GLN A 59 0.68 4.04 -1.87
CA GLN A 59 1.67 4.34 -2.90
C GLN A 59 2.05 3.05 -3.61
N SER A 60 1.97 3.07 -4.92
CA SER A 60 2.49 2.00 -5.79
C SER A 60 3.47 2.59 -6.77
N GLN A 61 4.52 1.83 -7.06
CA GLN A 61 5.49 2.18 -8.09
C GLN A 61 5.20 1.45 -9.39
N TYR A 62 5.54 2.09 -10.51
CA TYR A 62 5.47 1.50 -11.84
C TYR A 62 6.63 2.02 -12.69
N LEU A 63 7.07 1.21 -13.64
CA LEU A 63 8.08 1.61 -14.60
C LEU A 63 7.38 2.39 -15.73
N PHE A 64 7.65 3.68 -15.81
CA PHE A 64 7.19 4.54 -16.89
C PHE A 64 8.20 4.49 -18.03
N ASN A 65 7.72 4.14 -19.23
CA ASN A 65 8.51 4.15 -20.46
C ASN A 65 7.94 5.19 -21.42
N SER A 66 8.74 6.16 -21.84
CA SER A 66 8.40 7.03 -22.97
C SER A 66 9.08 6.53 -24.23
N PHE A 67 8.33 6.57 -25.32
CA PHE A 67 8.79 6.14 -26.63
C PHE A 67 8.67 7.29 -27.62
N ALA A 68 9.68 7.47 -28.45
CA ALA A 68 9.56 8.27 -29.66
C ALA A 68 9.33 7.36 -30.85
N VAL A 69 8.35 7.73 -31.65
CA VAL A 69 8.08 7.09 -32.93
C VAL A 69 8.86 7.83 -34.00
N ARG A 70 9.78 7.15 -34.67
CA ARG A 70 10.62 7.71 -35.73
C ARG A 70 10.37 6.96 -37.04
N PRO A 71 10.34 7.65 -38.19
CA PRO A 71 10.34 6.98 -39.49
C PRO A 71 11.59 6.11 -39.64
N SER A 72 11.44 4.93 -40.23
CA SER A 72 12.53 4.02 -40.56
C SER A 72 12.24 3.34 -41.89
N TYR A 73 13.26 2.99 -42.66
CA TYR A 73 13.09 2.33 -43.96
C TYR A 73 13.58 0.88 -43.87
N ASP A 74 12.70 -0.07 -44.17
CA ASP A 74 13.09 -1.49 -44.25
C ASP A 74 13.63 -1.81 -45.64
N SER A 75 14.93 -2.09 -45.72
CA SER A 75 15.62 -2.40 -46.97
C SER A 75 15.22 -3.75 -47.59
N THR A 76 14.60 -4.64 -46.82
CA THR A 76 14.16 -5.95 -47.32
C THR A 76 12.84 -5.81 -48.07
N THR A 77 11.89 -5.09 -47.47
CA THR A 77 10.52 -4.93 -48.00
C THR A 77 10.37 -3.66 -48.84
N HIS A 78 11.35 -2.75 -48.82
CA HIS A 78 11.34 -1.45 -49.48
C HIS A 78 10.17 -0.55 -49.04
N GLN A 79 9.76 -0.66 -47.77
CA GLN A 79 8.65 0.09 -47.20
C GLN A 79 9.11 1.03 -46.08
N ASP A 80 8.46 2.20 -46.01
CA ASP A 80 8.54 3.06 -44.84
C ASP A 80 7.81 2.38 -43.67
N THR A 81 8.51 2.30 -42.55
CA THR A 81 8.04 1.72 -41.29
C THR A 81 8.16 2.75 -40.17
N LEU A 82 7.46 2.50 -39.07
CA LEU A 82 7.58 3.30 -37.86
C LEU A 82 8.38 2.50 -36.83
N ARG A 83 9.51 3.05 -36.38
CA ARG A 83 10.30 2.47 -35.30
C ARG A 83 9.98 3.19 -34.00
N SER A 84 9.63 2.42 -32.98
CA SER A 84 9.42 2.93 -31.62
C SER A 84 10.72 2.79 -30.84
N ASP A 85 11.40 3.92 -30.61
CA ASP A 85 12.62 3.97 -29.82
C ASP A 85 12.28 4.35 -28.37
N LEU A 86 12.76 3.55 -27.41
CA LEU A 86 12.65 3.88 -25.99
C LEU A 86 13.52 5.12 -25.70
N GLU A 87 12.91 6.23 -25.31
CA GLU A 87 13.62 7.47 -24.98
C GLU A 87 13.97 7.58 -23.50
N LYS A 88 13.02 7.22 -22.64
CA LYS A 88 13.17 7.32 -21.19
C LYS A 88 12.51 6.13 -20.53
N SER A 89 13.19 5.58 -19.53
CA SER A 89 12.63 4.60 -18.61
C SER A 89 12.90 5.07 -17.19
N GLU A 90 11.85 5.30 -16.40
CA GLU A 90 11.99 5.77 -15.02
C GLU A 90 10.91 5.18 -14.11
N TRP A 91 11.27 4.94 -12.85
CA TRP A 91 10.28 4.55 -11.84
C TRP A 91 9.48 5.77 -11.41
N ARG A 92 8.16 5.66 -11.49
CA ARG A 92 7.21 6.66 -11.00
C ARG A 92 6.31 6.06 -9.93
N SER A 93 5.67 6.94 -9.18
CA SER A 93 4.68 6.56 -8.16
C SER A 93 3.31 7.14 -8.50
N TYR A 94 2.26 6.36 -8.24
CA TYR A 94 0.93 6.92 -8.05
C TYR A 94 0.50 6.72 -6.60
N TYR A 95 -0.33 7.65 -6.13
CA TYR A 95 -0.88 7.70 -4.79
C TYR A 95 -2.39 7.59 -4.87
N PHE A 96 -2.98 6.63 -4.16
CA PHE A 96 -4.41 6.48 -4.06
C PHE A 96 -4.87 6.81 -2.64
N VAL A 97 -5.65 7.89 -2.49
CA VAL A 97 -6.08 8.42 -1.19
C VAL A 97 -7.57 8.24 -1.01
N PHE A 98 -7.97 7.79 0.17
CA PHE A 98 -9.37 7.68 0.55
C PHE A 98 -9.56 7.88 2.04
N HIS A 99 -10.78 8.24 2.42
CA HIS A 99 -11.23 8.23 3.80
C HIS A 99 -11.64 6.80 4.19
N LYS A 100 -11.33 6.32 5.40
CA LYS A 100 -11.63 4.94 5.83
C LYS A 100 -13.11 4.55 5.69
N ASP A 101 -14.01 5.50 5.92
CA ASP A 101 -15.46 5.30 5.79
C ASP A 101 -16.00 5.51 4.35
N SER A 102 -15.12 5.76 3.37
CA SER A 102 -15.52 6.00 1.98
C SER A 102 -15.37 4.71 1.16
N SER A 103 -16.38 4.43 0.32
CA SER A 103 -16.29 3.39 -0.72
C SER A 103 -15.51 3.84 -1.95
N HIS A 104 -15.02 5.08 -1.98
CA HIS A 104 -14.29 5.65 -3.11
C HIS A 104 -13.03 6.41 -2.66
N GLY A 105 -12.02 6.44 -3.53
CA GLY A 105 -10.79 7.20 -3.37
C GLY A 105 -10.42 7.98 -4.63
N LEU A 106 -9.35 8.75 -4.55
CA LEU A 106 -8.80 9.51 -5.67
C LEU A 106 -7.37 9.03 -5.96
N ARG A 107 -7.05 8.84 -7.24
CA ARG A 107 -5.70 8.56 -7.70
C ARG A 107 -4.98 9.84 -8.10
N PHE A 108 -3.75 9.99 -7.65
CA PHE A 108 -2.82 11.07 -7.99
C PHE A 108 -1.57 10.47 -8.63
N GLU A 109 -1.17 10.96 -9.78
CA GLU A 109 0.07 10.58 -10.45
C GLU A 109 1.05 11.76 -10.42
N GLN A 110 2.34 11.50 -10.17
CA GLN A 110 3.35 12.54 -10.27
C GLN A 110 3.53 12.95 -11.75
N GLY A 111 3.24 14.22 -12.06
CA GLY A 111 3.45 14.79 -13.39
C GLY A 111 2.41 14.41 -14.46
N GLY A 112 1.36 13.67 -14.11
CA GLY A 112 0.26 13.34 -15.01
C GLY A 112 -0.75 14.50 -15.15
N SER A 113 -1.27 14.71 -16.37
CA SER A 113 -2.40 15.62 -16.65
C SER A 113 -3.76 15.01 -16.29
N ASP A 114 -3.82 13.72 -15.93
CA ASP A 114 -5.06 13.05 -15.55
C ASP A 114 -5.47 13.46 -14.13
N TYR A 115 -6.40 14.41 -14.10
CA TYR A 115 -6.98 14.98 -12.90
C TYR A 115 -7.80 13.95 -12.12
N ASN A 116 -7.30 13.57 -10.95
CA ASN A 116 -8.06 13.14 -9.77
C ASN A 116 -9.20 12.15 -10.08
N GLN A 117 -8.89 11.08 -10.80
CA GLN A 117 -9.86 10.05 -11.15
C GLN A 117 -10.36 9.37 -9.87
N ARG A 118 -11.69 9.31 -9.73
CA ARG A 118 -12.38 8.64 -8.64
C ARG A 118 -12.49 7.17 -8.95
N PHE A 119 -11.96 6.33 -8.06
CA PHE A 119 -12.08 4.88 -8.14
C PHE A 119 -12.84 4.34 -6.93
N GLN A 120 -13.54 3.23 -7.12
CA GLN A 120 -14.06 2.46 -6.00
C GLN A 120 -12.89 1.90 -5.20
N VAL A 121 -12.95 2.02 -3.86
CA VAL A 121 -12.00 1.35 -2.98
C VAL A 121 -12.41 -0.12 -2.97
N ASP A 122 -11.62 -0.96 -3.64
CA ASP A 122 -11.81 -2.41 -3.55
C ASP A 122 -11.69 -2.85 -2.08
N SER A 123 -12.49 -3.85 -1.69
CA SER A 123 -12.36 -4.58 -0.43
C SER A 123 -10.91 -4.98 -0.09
N LEU A 124 -10.10 -5.33 -1.10
CA LEU A 124 -8.67 -5.66 -0.95
C LEU A 124 -7.80 -4.44 -0.61
N LEU A 125 -8.21 -3.23 -1.02
CA LEU A 125 -7.59 -1.96 -0.64
C LEU A 125 -8.15 -1.43 0.70
N GLN A 126 -9.34 -1.86 1.13
CA GLN A 126 -9.83 -1.51 2.47
C GLN A 126 -9.14 -2.34 3.56
N LYS A 127 -8.80 -3.59 3.24
CA LYS A 127 -8.12 -4.51 4.13
C LYS A 127 -6.99 -5.11 3.33
N ILE A 128 -5.77 -4.63 3.55
CA ILE A 128 -4.61 -5.33 3.02
C ILE A 128 -4.57 -6.70 3.72
N ILE A 129 -5.11 -7.69 3.05
CA ILE A 129 -5.09 -9.08 3.46
C ILE A 129 -4.21 -9.72 2.42
N GLY A 130 -3.11 -10.35 2.85
CA GLY A 130 -2.38 -11.22 1.94
C GLY A 130 -3.37 -12.23 1.36
N THR A 131 -3.49 -12.29 0.04
CA THR A 131 -4.49 -13.07 -0.71
C THR A 131 -4.36 -14.59 -0.54
N ASN A 132 -3.49 -15.03 0.37
CA ASN A 132 -3.16 -16.41 0.56
C ASN A 132 -4.04 -17.01 1.68
N ASN A 133 -4.93 -17.92 1.27
CA ASN A 133 -5.75 -18.72 2.17
C ASN A 133 -4.91 -19.82 2.84
N TYR A 134 -4.10 -19.41 3.81
CA TYR A 134 -3.31 -20.30 4.66
C TYR A 134 -4.14 -21.01 5.75
N GLU A 135 -5.46 -20.89 5.72
CA GLU A 135 -6.32 -21.39 6.80
C GLU A 135 -6.23 -22.91 6.98
N GLY A 136 -5.97 -23.65 5.90
CA GLY A 136 -5.76 -25.10 5.98
C GLY A 136 -4.64 -25.50 6.94
N ILE A 137 -3.60 -24.67 7.10
CA ILE A 137 -2.48 -24.96 8.00
C ILE A 137 -2.81 -24.68 9.47
N LEU A 138 -3.88 -23.91 9.77
CA LEU A 138 -4.32 -23.68 11.15
C LEU A 138 -4.71 -24.99 11.85
N SER A 139 -5.13 -25.99 11.07
CA SER A 139 -5.46 -27.33 11.57
C SER A 139 -4.26 -28.25 11.69
N GLY A 140 -3.13 -27.92 11.04
CA GLY A 140 -1.90 -28.70 11.03
C GLY A 140 -0.91 -28.27 12.12
N LYS A 141 -0.06 -29.21 12.54
CA LYS A 141 1.14 -28.87 13.33
C LYS A 141 2.28 -28.53 12.35
N PRO A 142 3.09 -27.50 12.61
CA PRO A 142 4.30 -27.27 11.83
C PRO A 142 5.28 -28.42 12.01
N ASP A 143 6.03 -28.76 10.97
CA ASP A 143 7.13 -29.72 11.03
C ASP A 143 8.26 -29.19 11.94
N THR A 144 8.50 -27.87 11.88
CA THR A 144 9.48 -27.20 12.72
C THR A 144 8.95 -25.86 13.23
N ALA A 145 9.14 -25.58 14.52
CA ALA A 145 8.85 -24.28 15.13
C ALA A 145 10.07 -23.80 15.92
N ILE A 146 10.64 -22.65 15.55
CA ILE A 146 11.87 -22.11 16.12
C ILE A 146 11.61 -20.69 16.60
N TRP A 147 11.86 -20.45 17.88
CA TRP A 147 11.91 -19.11 18.44
C TRP A 147 13.33 -18.55 18.35
N ASN A 148 13.45 -17.24 18.18
CA ASN A 148 14.72 -16.56 18.42
C ASN A 148 15.02 -16.44 19.93
N ASP A 149 16.26 -16.10 20.29
CA ASP A 149 16.75 -16.11 21.67
C ASP A 149 15.90 -15.28 22.64
N ASN A 150 15.41 -14.13 22.19
CA ASN A 150 14.59 -13.23 23.00
C ASN A 150 13.08 -13.53 22.91
N LYS A 151 12.68 -14.60 22.23
CA LYS A 151 11.29 -15.04 22.03
C LYS A 151 10.37 -13.96 21.46
N THR A 152 10.90 -13.03 20.66
CA THR A 152 10.08 -12.02 19.97
C THR A 152 9.66 -12.44 18.58
N THR A 153 10.35 -13.43 18.01
CA THR A 153 10.13 -13.90 16.64
C THR A 153 10.01 -15.40 16.63
N LEU A 154 8.96 -15.90 15.95
CA LEU A 154 8.69 -17.31 15.74
C LEU A 154 8.75 -17.63 14.25
N LYS A 155 9.53 -18.64 13.88
CA LYS A 155 9.57 -19.23 12.55
C LYS A 155 8.87 -20.59 12.58
N GLU A 156 7.84 -20.76 11.77
CA GLU A 156 7.18 -22.05 11.56
C GLU A 156 7.45 -22.54 10.14
N VAL A 157 7.75 -23.82 9.99
CA VAL A 157 8.00 -24.49 8.70
C VAL A 157 6.99 -25.61 8.53
N TYR A 158 6.31 -25.63 7.38
CA TYR A 158 5.38 -26.66 6.96
C TYR A 158 5.89 -27.25 5.64
N ILE A 159 6.21 -28.54 5.63
CA ILE A 159 6.80 -29.24 4.48
C ILE A 159 5.70 -30.01 3.76
N GLY A 160 5.47 -29.67 2.49
CA GLY A 160 4.58 -30.44 1.64
C GLY A 160 5.10 -31.86 1.47
N LYS A 161 4.20 -32.85 1.48
CA LYS A 161 4.59 -34.23 1.18
C LYS A 161 4.91 -34.34 -0.31
N PRO A 162 6.03 -34.97 -0.69
CA PRO A 162 6.34 -35.17 -2.10
C PRO A 162 5.28 -36.05 -2.74
N GLN A 163 4.77 -35.60 -3.88
CA GLN A 163 3.86 -36.36 -4.73
C GLN A 163 4.57 -36.64 -6.06
N LYS A 164 4.27 -37.80 -6.64
CA LYS A 164 4.86 -38.20 -7.92
C LYS A 164 4.52 -37.14 -8.98
N ASP A 165 5.53 -36.73 -9.72
CA ASP A 165 5.42 -35.77 -10.82
C ASP A 165 4.81 -34.41 -10.42
N THR A 166 4.92 -34.02 -9.14
CA THR A 166 4.40 -32.74 -8.61
C THR A 166 5.48 -32.01 -7.81
N LEU A 167 5.54 -30.70 -8.00
CA LEU A 167 6.46 -29.83 -7.25
C LEU A 167 6.17 -29.90 -5.76
N THR A 168 7.19 -30.24 -4.96
CA THR A 168 7.08 -30.18 -3.51
C THR A 168 7.39 -28.77 -3.03
N ALA A 169 6.46 -28.18 -2.28
CA ALA A 169 6.60 -26.85 -1.71
C ALA A 169 6.68 -26.90 -0.19
N SER A 170 7.53 -26.06 0.39
CA SER A 170 7.58 -25.77 1.81
C SER A 170 7.06 -24.36 2.05
N LEU A 171 6.17 -24.22 3.02
CA LEU A 171 5.66 -22.94 3.49
C LEU A 171 6.42 -22.56 4.76
N VAL A 172 6.99 -21.36 4.78
CA VAL A 172 7.69 -20.82 5.94
C VAL A 172 6.98 -19.54 6.38
N LEU A 173 6.56 -19.52 7.65
CA LEU A 173 5.89 -18.39 8.27
C LEU A 173 6.80 -17.77 9.32
N TYR A 174 6.83 -16.44 9.34
CA TYR A 174 7.57 -15.68 10.33
C TYR A 174 6.62 -14.74 11.05
N PHE A 175 6.53 -14.93 12.37
CA PHE A 175 5.70 -14.17 13.27
C PHE A 175 6.56 -13.29 14.18
N SER A 176 6.04 -12.13 14.57
CA SER A 176 6.73 -11.19 15.46
C SER A 176 5.77 -10.57 16.47
N SER A 177 6.14 -10.55 17.75
CA SER A 177 5.41 -9.79 18.77
C SER A 177 5.65 -8.29 18.70
N ARG A 178 6.78 -7.86 18.11
CA ARG A 178 7.19 -6.45 18.00
C ARG A 178 6.38 -5.65 16.97
N MET A 179 5.58 -6.33 16.15
CA MET A 179 4.80 -5.71 15.08
C MET A 179 3.29 -5.71 15.38
N ASN A 180 2.90 -6.04 16.61
CA ASN A 180 1.49 -6.09 17.01
C ASN A 180 0.81 -4.71 17.03
N HIS A 181 1.58 -3.61 17.00
CA HIS A 181 1.04 -2.24 16.89
C HIS A 181 0.61 -1.85 15.46
N ILE A 182 0.90 -2.69 14.47
CA ILE A 182 0.53 -2.48 13.07
C ILE A 182 -0.83 -3.13 12.79
N SER A 183 -1.76 -2.36 12.22
CA SER A 183 -3.11 -2.82 11.89
C SER A 183 -3.12 -3.81 10.71
N GLU A 184 -2.24 -3.60 9.75
CA GLU A 184 -2.10 -4.41 8.55
C GLU A 184 -1.66 -5.83 8.90
N SER A 185 -2.05 -6.79 8.08
CA SER A 185 -1.75 -8.19 8.34
C SER A 185 -1.64 -8.97 7.03
N LEU A 186 -0.61 -9.81 6.94
CA LEU A 186 -0.54 -10.77 5.85
C LEU A 186 -1.61 -11.87 5.98
N ASN A 187 -2.08 -12.17 7.20
CA ASN A 187 -3.19 -13.06 7.45
C ASN A 187 -3.77 -12.83 8.86
N GLN A 188 -4.90 -12.13 8.96
CA GLN A 188 -5.49 -11.74 10.25
C GLN A 188 -5.91 -12.94 11.11
N LYS A 189 -6.32 -14.06 10.49
CA LYS A 189 -6.72 -15.27 11.21
C LYS A 189 -5.50 -15.91 11.88
N LEU A 190 -4.38 -16.01 11.18
CA LEU A 190 -3.12 -16.48 11.75
C LEU A 190 -2.61 -15.56 12.85
N ASP A 191 -2.70 -14.23 12.65
CA ASP A 191 -2.32 -13.26 13.68
C ASP A 191 -3.11 -13.47 14.97
N SER A 192 -4.42 -13.64 14.83
CA SER A 192 -5.34 -13.86 15.95
C SER A 192 -5.08 -15.19 16.66
N ALA A 193 -4.92 -16.27 15.89
CA ALA A 193 -4.69 -17.62 16.44
C ALA A 193 -3.36 -17.72 17.20
N LYS A 194 -2.30 -17.08 16.69
CA LYS A 194 -0.96 -17.12 17.29
C LYS A 194 -0.72 -16.00 18.30
N ARG A 195 -1.57 -14.96 18.33
CA ARG A 195 -1.37 -13.70 19.08
C ARG A 195 -0.04 -13.00 18.74
N LEU A 196 0.40 -13.13 17.49
CA LEU A 196 1.64 -12.56 16.96
C LEU A 196 1.38 -12.06 15.53
N LYS A 197 2.07 -11.00 15.10
CA LYS A 197 1.94 -10.50 13.73
C LYS A 197 2.70 -11.38 12.74
N LEU A 198 2.01 -11.98 11.77
CA LEU A 198 2.62 -12.61 10.60
C LEU A 198 3.20 -11.52 9.71
N TYR A 199 4.53 -11.40 9.70
CA TYR A 199 5.22 -10.33 8.98
C TYR A 199 5.99 -10.82 7.77
N ARG A 200 6.22 -12.13 7.63
CA ARG A 200 6.81 -12.69 6.41
C ARG A 200 6.29 -14.08 6.13
N VAL A 201 6.08 -14.34 4.85
CA VAL A 201 5.73 -15.66 4.31
C VAL A 201 6.70 -15.99 3.20
N GLU A 202 7.18 -17.22 3.16
CA GLU A 202 7.98 -17.75 2.07
C GLU A 202 7.40 -19.05 1.56
N ILE A 203 7.32 -19.18 0.24
CA ILE A 203 7.04 -20.43 -0.44
C ILE A 203 8.35 -20.85 -1.11
N LEU A 204 8.88 -21.99 -0.67
CA LEU A 204 10.13 -22.55 -1.14
C LEU A 204 9.81 -23.82 -1.92
N THR A 205 10.40 -23.96 -3.09
CA THR A 205 10.28 -25.15 -3.93
C THR A 205 11.68 -25.59 -4.32
N ASN A 206 11.94 -26.89 -4.25
CA ASN A 206 13.22 -27.44 -4.68
C ASN A 206 13.24 -27.60 -6.21
N ASP A 207 14.42 -27.87 -6.74
CA ASP A 207 14.57 -28.33 -8.10
C ASP A 207 13.75 -29.62 -8.32
N PHE A 208 13.07 -29.68 -9.45
CA PHE A 208 12.19 -30.80 -9.75
C PHE A 208 12.13 -31.04 -11.26
N TYR A 209 12.33 -32.28 -11.66
CA TYR A 209 12.21 -32.67 -13.06
C TYR A 209 10.78 -33.12 -13.36
N SER A 210 10.07 -32.34 -14.16
CA SER A 210 8.73 -32.68 -14.65
C SER A 210 8.85 -33.67 -15.80
N LYS A 211 8.42 -34.92 -15.57
CA LYS A 211 8.34 -35.93 -16.63
C LYS A 211 7.31 -35.58 -17.69
N LYS A 212 6.20 -34.94 -17.28
CA LYS A 212 5.12 -34.52 -18.19
C LYS A 212 5.63 -33.50 -19.21
N ASP A 213 6.46 -32.55 -18.75
CA ASP A 213 6.97 -31.46 -19.59
C ASP A 213 8.39 -31.74 -20.12
N ASN A 214 8.99 -32.88 -19.75
CA ASN A 214 10.38 -33.24 -20.05
C ASN A 214 11.37 -32.13 -19.70
N GLN A 215 11.13 -31.43 -18.58
CA GLN A 215 11.84 -30.19 -18.22
C GLN A 215 12.26 -30.19 -16.75
N LEU A 216 13.49 -29.73 -16.48
CA LEU A 216 13.96 -29.41 -15.13
C LEU A 216 13.45 -28.02 -14.73
N TRP A 217 12.62 -27.99 -13.70
CA TRP A 217 12.20 -26.76 -13.05
C TRP A 217 13.22 -26.41 -11.97
N PRO A 218 13.78 -25.19 -11.97
CA PRO A 218 14.73 -24.77 -10.96
C PRO A 218 14.02 -24.60 -9.60
N ALA A 219 14.81 -24.62 -8.54
CA ALA A 219 14.32 -24.21 -7.23
C ALA A 219 13.82 -22.76 -7.28
N MET A 220 12.64 -22.50 -6.69
CA MET A 220 12.03 -21.17 -6.66
C MET A 220 11.72 -20.75 -5.23
N LYS A 221 11.88 -19.47 -4.98
CA LYS A 221 11.51 -18.81 -3.73
C LYS A 221 10.62 -17.63 -4.03
N ILE A 222 9.43 -17.64 -3.45
CA ILE A 222 8.50 -16.52 -3.43
C ILE A 222 8.41 -16.03 -1.99
N SER A 223 8.48 -14.73 -1.76
CA SER A 223 8.32 -14.19 -0.40
C SER A 223 7.47 -12.94 -0.36
N THR A 224 6.55 -12.88 0.59
CA THR A 224 5.83 -11.65 0.94
C THR A 224 6.30 -11.19 2.31
N THR A 225 6.67 -9.92 2.46
CA THR A 225 7.16 -9.33 3.72
C THR A 225 6.43 -8.04 4.03
N LEU A 226 5.91 -7.93 5.24
CA LEU A 226 5.39 -6.73 5.89
C LEU A 226 6.52 -6.07 6.69
N LYS A 227 6.69 -4.76 6.55
CA LYS A 227 7.67 -3.98 7.30
C LYS A 227 7.03 -2.72 7.90
N ASP A 228 7.41 -2.43 9.13
CA ASP A 228 7.24 -1.09 9.70
C ASP A 228 8.31 -0.18 9.10
N ILE A 229 7.90 0.95 8.51
CA ILE A 229 8.84 1.89 7.89
C ILE A 229 8.63 3.29 8.42
N ALA A 230 9.71 4.07 8.49
CA ALA A 230 9.61 5.49 8.73
C ALA A 230 8.96 6.19 7.53
N VAL A 231 8.20 7.24 7.81
CA VAL A 231 7.62 8.09 6.76
C VAL A 231 8.74 8.96 6.19
N ASP A 232 8.98 8.84 4.88
CA ASP A 232 10.03 9.54 4.15
C ASP A 232 9.63 10.98 3.79
N ASN A 233 8.41 11.20 3.30
CA ASN A 233 7.94 12.54 2.88
C ASN A 233 6.54 12.88 3.41
N PRO A 234 6.39 13.22 4.71
CA PRO A 234 5.08 13.49 5.29
C PRO A 234 4.36 14.70 4.67
N THR A 235 5.10 15.72 4.23
CA THR A 235 4.51 16.95 3.66
C THR A 235 3.81 16.68 2.32
N GLU A 236 4.40 15.86 1.46
CA GLU A 236 3.79 15.45 0.19
C GLU A 236 2.51 14.64 0.42
N LEU A 237 2.54 13.70 1.37
CA LEU A 237 1.37 12.90 1.75
C LEU A 237 0.21 13.77 2.26
N LEU A 238 0.50 14.78 3.09
CA LEU A 238 -0.48 15.75 3.55
C LEU A 238 -1.07 16.56 2.38
N THR A 239 -0.25 16.92 1.39
CA THR A 239 -0.71 17.62 0.19
C THR A 239 -1.75 16.78 -0.58
N TYR A 240 -1.54 15.47 -0.71
CA TYR A 240 -2.53 14.58 -1.34
C TYR A 240 -3.83 14.46 -0.52
N ILE A 241 -3.73 14.43 0.80
CA ILE A 241 -4.90 14.45 1.69
C ILE A 241 -5.69 15.75 1.52
N ASP A 242 -5.03 16.90 1.49
CA ASP A 242 -5.72 18.19 1.37
C ASP A 242 -6.35 18.39 -0.02
N ARG A 243 -5.70 17.88 -1.06
CA ARG A 243 -6.31 17.76 -2.39
C ARG A 243 -7.55 16.88 -2.35
N TYR A 244 -7.48 15.71 -1.71
CA TYR A 244 -8.63 14.82 -1.54
C TYR A 244 -9.80 15.51 -0.83
N LYS A 245 -9.53 16.20 0.29
CA LYS A 245 -10.57 16.95 1.05
C LYS A 245 -11.24 18.00 0.18
N SER A 246 -10.46 18.77 -0.57
CA SER A 246 -10.97 19.84 -1.44
C SER A 246 -11.96 19.30 -2.48
N TYR A 247 -11.64 18.16 -3.10
CA TYR A 247 -12.54 17.48 -4.04
C TYR A 247 -13.79 16.89 -3.36
N TYR A 248 -13.62 16.22 -2.22
CA TYR A 248 -14.73 15.57 -1.53
C TYR A 248 -15.77 16.57 -1.01
N LEU A 249 -15.32 17.75 -0.54
CA LEU A 249 -16.21 18.81 -0.10
C LEU A 249 -17.06 19.38 -1.25
N GLN A 250 -16.45 19.59 -2.42
CA GLN A 250 -17.17 20.06 -3.62
C GLN A 250 -18.23 19.06 -4.10
N ALA A 251 -17.94 17.76 -4.03
CA ALA A 251 -18.90 16.73 -4.43
C ALA A 251 -20.13 16.66 -3.51
N ARG A 252 -19.95 16.88 -2.19
CA ARG A 252 -21.05 16.86 -1.21
C ARG A 252 -22.00 18.06 -1.34
N THR A 253 -21.49 19.22 -1.75
CA THR A 253 -22.33 20.41 -1.96
C THR A 253 -23.28 20.25 -3.14
N LEU A 254 -22.87 19.51 -4.18
CA LEU A 254 -23.67 19.30 -5.40
C LEU A 254 -24.79 18.25 -5.25
N THR A 255 -24.73 17.37 -4.24
CA THR A 255 -25.73 16.31 -4.00
C THR A 255 -26.78 16.65 -2.95
N LYS A 256 -26.77 17.89 -2.42
CA LYS A 256 -27.72 18.35 -1.39
C LYS A 256 -28.85 19.24 -1.94
N GLU A 257 -28.97 19.33 -3.26
CA GLU A 257 -30.12 19.91 -3.98
C GLU A 257 -31.02 18.79 -4.49
#